data_AF-A0A528F7A3-F1
#
_entry.id   AF-A0A528F7A3-F1
#
_cell.length_a   1.000
_cell.length_b   1.000
_cell.length_c   1.000
_cell.angle_alpha   90.00
_cell.angle_beta   90.00
_cell.angle_gamma   90.00
#
_symmetry.space_group_name_H-M   'P 1'
#
loop_
_entity.id
_entity.type
_entity.pdbx_description
1 polymer ?
#
loop_
_entity_poly.entity_id
_entity_poly.type
_entity_poly.pdbx_seq_one_letter_code
_entity_poly.pdbx_strand_id
1 'polypeptide(L)' 'WPGFEQAFLGFEPKRLLFQPDDFWHELTSDERIVRNPQKIKSVRENAAFVERVSKEHGGFGRFLADWPED' A
#
# COMPACT_ATOMS: atom_id res chain seq x y z
N TRP A 1 6.50 9.25 -10.76
CA TRP A 1 6.24 8.28 -9.66
C TRP A 1 7.26 8.28 -8.51
N PRO A 2 8.54 8.70 -8.66
CA PRO A 2 9.54 8.56 -7.58
C PRO A 2 9.12 9.17 -6.23
N GLY A 3 8.47 10.34 -6.23
CA GLY A 3 7.97 10.94 -4.99
C GLY A 3 6.85 10.12 -4.32
N PHE A 4 5.99 9.49 -5.12
CA PHE A 4 4.90 8.63 -4.64
C PHE A 4 5.47 7.33 -4.05
N GLU A 5 6.40 6.68 -4.74
CA GLU A 5 7.13 5.51 -4.22
C GLU A 5 7.86 5.85 -2.93
N GLN A 6 8.57 6.97 -2.87
CA GLN A 6 9.31 7.37 -1.69
C GLN A 6 8.39 7.67 -0.49
N ALA A 7 7.28 8.38 -0.72
CA ALA A 7 6.29 8.68 0.30
C ALA A 7 5.64 7.40 0.87
N PHE A 8 5.41 6.40 0.03
CA PHE A 8 4.85 5.11 0.43
C PHE A 8 5.88 4.00 0.60
N LEU A 9 7.13 4.35 0.96
CA LEU A 9 8.18 3.41 1.36
C LEU A 9 8.46 2.30 0.33
N GLY A 10 8.38 2.62 -0.96
CA GLY A 10 8.55 1.68 -2.07
C GLY A 10 7.38 0.72 -2.28
N PHE A 11 6.21 1.01 -1.69
CA PHE A 11 5.03 0.13 -1.69
C PHE A 11 5.25 -1.22 -1.01
N GLU A 12 6.22 -1.32 -0.11
CA GLU A 12 6.47 -2.52 0.68
C GLU A 12 5.37 -2.73 1.74
N PRO A 13 4.44 -3.70 1.58
CA PRO A 13 3.22 -3.75 2.40
C PRO A 13 3.52 -3.88 3.89
N LYS A 14 4.48 -4.74 4.26
CA LYS A 14 4.89 -4.92 5.66
C LYS A 14 5.47 -3.64 6.26
N ARG A 15 6.25 -2.87 5.50
CA ARG A 15 6.83 -1.61 5.99
C ARG A 15 5.76 -0.56 6.21
N LEU A 16 4.80 -0.46 5.29
CA LEU A 16 3.65 0.44 5.41
C LEU A 16 2.76 0.07 6.61
N LEU A 17 2.47 -1.22 6.79
CA LEU A 17 1.62 -1.69 7.90
C LEU A 17 2.29 -1.56 9.27
N PHE A 18 3.61 -1.43 9.32
CA PHE A 18 4.35 -1.19 10.56
C PHE A 18 4.37 0.29 10.97
N GLN A 19 3.93 1.21 10.09
CA GLN A 19 3.93 2.63 10.41
C GLN A 19 2.81 3.00 11.40
N PRO A 20 3.07 3.93 12.33
CA PRO A 20 2.04 4.45 13.24
C PRO A 20 1.01 5.31 12.50
N ASP A 21 -0.10 5.65 13.16
CA ASP A 21 -1.13 6.50 12.57
C ASP A 21 -0.62 7.89 12.16
N ASP A 22 0.33 8.45 12.92
CA ASP A 22 0.93 9.76 12.62
C ASP A 22 1.63 9.81 11.26
N PHE A 23 2.29 8.73 10.84
CA PHE A 23 2.88 8.63 9.50
C PHE A 23 1.81 8.86 8.41
N TRP A 24 0.63 8.27 8.58
CA TRP A 24 -0.47 8.42 7.62
C TRP A 24 -1.09 9.81 7.66
N HIS A 25 -1.14 10.44 8.84
CA HIS A 25 -1.57 11.83 8.98
C HIS A 25 -0.59 12.79 8.30
N GLU A 26 0.73 12.60 8.46
CA GLU A 26 1.76 13.43 7.84
C GLU A 26 1.68 13.41 6.31
N LEU A 27 1.34 12.26 5.70
CA LEU A 27 1.14 12.16 4.25
C LEU A 27 0.04 13.08 3.71
N THR A 28 -0.90 13.53 4.54
CA THR A 28 -1.92 14.50 4.10
C THR A 28 -1.34 15.88 3.79
N SER A 29 -0.13 16.18 4.27
CA SER A 29 0.60 17.42 3.98
C SER A 29 1.78 17.24 3.03
N ASP A 30 2.09 16.00 2.63
CA ASP A 30 3.24 15.69 1.78
C ASP A 30 3.03 16.14 0.33
N GLU A 31 3.92 16.99 -0.18
CA GLU A 31 3.82 17.58 -1.52
C GLU A 31 4.22 16.62 -2.65
N ARG A 32 4.83 15.48 -2.29
CA ARG A 32 5.24 14.45 -3.25
C ARG A 32 4.05 13.66 -3.81
N ILE A 33 2.89 13.76 -3.17
CA ILE A 33 1.69 12.96 -3.47
C ILE A 33 0.44 13.83 -3.62
N VAL A 34 -0.63 13.23 -4.13
CA VAL A 34 -1.95 13.85 -4.07
C VAL A 34 -2.45 13.81 -2.63
N ARG A 35 -2.53 14.98 -2.00
CA ARG A 35 -2.99 15.22 -0.62
C ARG A 35 -4.50 15.01 -0.45
N ASN A 36 -4.96 13.79 -0.72
CA ASN A 36 -6.36 13.37 -0.55
C ASN A 36 -6.43 12.25 0.50
N PRO A 37 -7.05 12.49 1.67
CA PRO A 37 -7.11 11.52 2.76
C PRO A 37 -7.74 10.18 2.39
N GLN A 38 -8.77 10.16 1.54
CA GLN A 38 -9.41 8.92 1.10
C GLN A 38 -8.45 8.08 0.26
N LYS A 39 -7.72 8.71 -0.68
CA LYS A 39 -6.71 8.00 -1.49
C LYS A 39 -5.56 7.46 -0.64
N ILE A 40 -5.09 8.22 0.34
CA ILE A 40 -4.04 7.79 1.28
C ILE A 40 -4.53 6.59 2.11
N LYS A 41 -5.75 6.65 2.64
CA LYS A 41 -6.38 5.55 3.38
C LYS A 41 -6.47 4.28 2.53
N SER A 42 -6.87 4.40 1.26
CA SER A 42 -6.94 3.26 0.35
C SER A 42 -5.58 2.60 0.13
N VAL A 43 -4.46 3.33 0.17
CA VAL A 43 -3.11 2.72 0.09
C VAL A 43 -2.85 1.84 1.33
N ARG A 44 -3.21 2.31 2.53
CA ARG A 44 -3.10 1.51 3.78
C ARG A 44 -3.95 0.24 3.73
N GLU A 45 -5.20 0.38 3.29
CA GLU A 45 -6.13 -0.75 3.16
C GLU A 45 -5.65 -1.77 2.12
N ASN A 46 -5.13 -1.29 0.98
CA ASN A 46 -4.55 -2.15 -0.05
C ASN A 46 -3.28 -2.86 0.44
N ALA A 47 -2.42 -2.20 1.22
CA ALA A 47 -1.26 -2.86 1.83
C ALA A 47 -1.69 -4.01 2.76
N ALA A 48 -2.72 -3.79 3.58
CA ALA A 48 -3.29 -4.83 4.46
C ALA A 48 -3.87 -6.00 3.64
N PHE A 49 -4.60 -5.68 2.57
CA PHE A 49 -5.15 -6.67 1.65
C PHE A 49 -4.05 -7.52 0.98
N VAL A 50 -3.05 -6.88 0.39
CA VAL A 50 -1.93 -7.54 -0.30
C VAL A 50 -1.16 -8.44 0.67
N GLU A 51 -0.86 -7.98 1.88
CA GLU A 51 -0.16 -8.79 2.89
C GLU A 51 -0.98 -10.01 3.31
N ARG A 52 -2.29 -9.84 3.54
CA ARG A 52 -3.18 -10.94 3.93
C ARG A 52 -3.29 -11.98 2.82
N VAL A 53 -3.60 -11.56 1.60
CA VAL A 53 -3.71 -12.47 0.43
C VAL A 53 -2.37 -13.13 0.12
N SER A 54 -1.25 -12.42 0.29
CA SER A 54 0.09 -13.03 0.17
C SER A 54 0.30 -14.18 1.13
N LYS A 55 -0.13 -14.05 2.39
CA LYS A 55 -0.02 -15.14 3.38
C LYS A 55 -0.89 -16.34 3.01
N GLU A 56 -2.09 -16.10 2.50
CA GLU A 56 -3.05 -17.14 2.12
C GLU A 56 -2.58 -17.93 0.89
N HIS A 57 -1.91 -17.28 -0.07
CA HIS A 57 -1.57 -17.87 -1.38
C HIS A 57 -0.07 -18.10 -1.62
N GLY A 58 0.78 -17.88 -0.62
CA GLY A 58 2.24 -18.01 -0.77
C GLY A 58 2.88 -16.88 -1.59
N GLY A 59 2.20 -15.72 -1.69
CA GLY A 59 2.66 -14.51 -2.37
C GLY A 59 1.57 -13.89 -3.24
N PHE A 60 1.44 -12.55 -3.22
CA PHE A 60 0.43 -11.86 -4.03
C PHE A 60 0.61 -12.08 -5.54
N GLY A 61 1.87 -12.17 -6.01
CA GLY A 61 2.16 -12.49 -7.41
C GLY A 61 1.66 -13.88 -7.81
N ARG A 62 1.70 -14.85 -6.90
CA ARG A 62 1.14 -16.19 -7.14
C ARG A 62 -0.38 -16.13 -7.25
N PHE A 63 -1.02 -15.41 -6.33
CA PHE A 63 -2.46 -15.16 -6.39
C PHE A 63 -2.89 -14.52 -7.72
N LEU A 64 -2.16 -13.50 -8.21
CA LEU A 64 -2.46 -12.87 -9.49
C LEU A 64 -2.22 -13.80 -10.69
N ALA A 65 -1.21 -14.68 -10.61
CA ALA A 65 -0.93 -15.64 -11.67
C ALA A 65 -2.03 -16.70 -11.83
N ASP A 66 -2.79 -16.97 -10.77
CA ASP A 66 -3.92 -17.90 -10.76
C ASP A 66 -5.28 -17.15 -10.95
N TRP A 67 -5.27 -15.86 -11.34
CA TRP A 67 -6.48 -15.04 -11.51
C TRP A 67 -7.29 -15.46 -12.76
N PRO A 68 -8.62 -15.59 -12.70
CA PRO A 68 -9.44 -16.02 -13.84
C PRO A 68 -9.37 -15.04 -15.02
N GLU A 69 -9.27 -15.56 -16.24
CA GLU A 69 -9.16 -14.76 -17.48
C GLU A 69 -10.49 -14.57 -18.25
N ASP A 70 -11.64 -14.72 -17.58
CA ASP A 70 -12.96 -14.58 -18.21
C ASP A 70 -13.17 -13.21 -18.90
#